data_AF-A0A830FMS4-F1
#
_entry.id   AF-A0A830FMS4-F1
#
_cell.length_a   1.000
_cell.length_b   1.000
_cell.length_c   1.000
_cell.angle_alpha   90.00
_cell.angle_beta   90.00
_cell.angle_gamma   90.00
#
_symmetry.space_group_name_H-M   'P 1'
#
loop_
_entity.id
_entity.type
_entity.pdbx_description
1 polymer ?
#
loop_
_entity_poly.entity_id
_entity_poly.type
_entity_poly.pdbx_seq_one_letter_code
_entity_poly.pdbx_strand_id
1 'polypeptide(L)'
;MSTVDEVYQYGQDTFNIPERGEIRIEGCPSSIGDQLRRASFTQQSPGVFTKSQAALGGEQEYEVVTVTVDGEENEVHVEATDIIGVVSLTPSSKVQVDPKIDWEHIFDMLLAVYDQNRSIEYHGIPLQDFLSDDIHLDDVFVVLAINYLDGLETIHRQGYIRDLVIRRLNSLNGRGEIDVEQTLMNHAQGTLEPHWIRNETEYDNAANSLLHFAGKTLLRLFRQNSHENDHPAYDRIFSEVHREVERLENMGVSSELDRMDAYRRLSLNDLPKQRGYYRKAFDVAKAVMSSSLGQQLRDGPRELVVDYVLNMESLFEQYSQVVIERELSYVKSYDHLGSLDDVTPVRSPSVNPFEGEGQIYHEPDHVLQEGEKTLAVLDSKYYAEGHDPVKESPSRSRLFSYAYLLHSDRLAFLCPLLESKRRRVVQTGAELQILSPDEFSLDAYDDVVHEYIHEVLVGDAPELEAFRAVAEHELCLDGVDESDLHLAKQMSGPFTFKDIKDFSLRVLKSAADEHSYDVRNRYDLEQEGNWTREQIELKCNDRYEHATTCVPVFCREDGEEWIDLYFLNGSGEVEKEGPLKLL
;
A
#
# COMPACT_ATOMS: atom_id res chain seq x y z
N MET A 1 -23.97 19.90 15.11
CA MET A 1 -25.33 19.40 14.84
C MET A 1 -25.12 18.35 13.81
N SER A 2 -25.10 17.08 14.22
CA SER A 2 -24.90 15.98 13.30
C SER A 2 -26.10 15.90 12.37
N THR A 3 -25.83 15.94 11.08
CA THR A 3 -26.83 15.70 10.05
C THR A 3 -26.89 14.20 9.87
N VAL A 4 -28.00 13.58 10.27
CA VAL A 4 -28.27 12.18 9.92
C VAL A 4 -28.22 12.08 8.39
N ASP A 5 -27.32 11.26 7.88
CA ASP A 5 -27.08 11.09 6.44
C ASP A 5 -28.27 10.38 5.79
N GLU A 6 -28.78 9.34 6.45
CA GLU A 6 -29.89 8.55 5.94
C GLU A 6 -30.76 7.94 7.06
N VAL A 7 -32.04 7.73 6.75
CA VAL A 7 -33.03 7.15 7.66
C VAL A 7 -33.55 5.83 7.08
N TYR A 8 -33.37 4.77 7.84
CA TYR A 8 -33.74 3.41 7.51
C TYR A 8 -34.89 2.89 8.38
N GLN A 9 -35.57 1.85 7.91
CA GLN A 9 -36.57 1.12 8.69
C GLN A 9 -36.00 -0.22 9.13
N TYR A 10 -36.26 -0.59 10.39
CA TYR A 10 -35.83 -1.87 10.93
C TYR A 10 -36.42 -3.05 10.14
N GLY A 11 -35.59 -4.05 9.84
CA GLY A 11 -35.97 -5.24 9.08
C GLY A 11 -35.36 -5.34 7.68
N GLN A 12 -34.49 -4.40 7.30
CA GLN A 12 -33.58 -4.59 6.16
C GLN A 12 -32.40 -5.49 6.53
N ASP A 13 -31.85 -6.18 5.53
CA ASP A 13 -30.71 -7.08 5.72
C ASP A 13 -29.38 -6.30 5.81
N THR A 14 -29.25 -5.18 5.09
CA THR A 14 -28.05 -4.33 5.06
C THR A 14 -28.42 -2.86 5.23
N PHE A 15 -27.67 -2.16 6.07
CA PHE A 15 -27.76 -0.71 6.26
C PHE A 15 -26.45 -0.08 5.82
N ASN A 16 -26.49 0.81 4.82
CA ASN A 16 -25.31 1.49 4.33
C ASN A 16 -25.09 2.78 5.12
N ILE A 17 -23.84 3.04 5.48
CA ILE A 17 -23.42 4.25 6.18
C ILE A 17 -22.12 4.73 5.55
N PRO A 18 -21.98 6.01 5.18
CA PRO A 18 -20.69 6.51 4.73
C PRO A 18 -19.68 6.49 5.88
N GLU A 19 -18.40 6.31 5.57
CA GLU A 19 -17.31 6.44 6.55
C GLU A 19 -17.37 7.81 7.26
N ARG A 20 -17.25 7.82 8.60
CA ARG A 20 -17.50 8.98 9.49
C ARG A 20 -18.91 9.57 9.41
N GLY A 21 -19.88 8.82 8.87
CA GLY A 21 -21.28 9.19 8.77
C GLY A 21 -22.11 8.77 9.97
N GLU A 22 -23.38 9.18 9.94
CA GLU A 22 -24.41 8.80 10.91
C GLU A 22 -25.72 8.43 10.21
N ILE A 23 -26.27 7.25 10.52
CA ILE A 23 -27.60 6.85 10.07
C ILE A 23 -28.55 6.64 11.24
N ARG A 24 -29.84 6.68 10.94
CA ARG A 24 -30.90 6.42 11.91
C ARG A 24 -31.80 5.28 11.47
N ILE A 25 -32.04 4.32 12.35
CA ILE A 25 -32.90 3.16 12.10
C ILE A 25 -34.14 3.26 12.99
N GLU A 26 -35.29 3.45 12.36
CA GLU A 26 -36.58 3.60 13.02
C GLU A 26 -37.31 2.24 13.17
N GLY A 27 -38.20 2.14 14.16
CA GLY A 27 -39.06 0.96 14.35
C GLY A 27 -38.35 -0.23 15.00
N CYS A 28 -37.27 0.04 15.75
CA CYS A 28 -36.47 -1.01 16.39
C CYS A 28 -37.27 -1.72 17.52
N PRO A 29 -37.15 -3.05 17.66
CA PRO A 29 -37.82 -3.77 18.74
C PRO A 29 -37.21 -3.41 20.10
N SER A 30 -38.01 -3.51 21.17
CA SER A 30 -37.52 -3.29 22.55
C SER A 30 -36.40 -4.25 22.98
N SER A 31 -36.19 -5.35 22.25
CA SER A 31 -35.10 -6.31 22.44
C SER A 31 -33.80 -5.95 21.72
N ILE A 32 -33.73 -4.81 21.01
CA ILE A 32 -32.57 -4.44 20.18
C ILE A 32 -31.24 -4.42 20.97
N GLY A 33 -31.26 -3.98 22.23
CA GLY A 33 -30.08 -4.02 23.10
C GLY A 33 -29.53 -5.43 23.36
N ASP A 34 -30.41 -6.44 23.47
CA ASP A 34 -29.98 -7.84 23.60
C ASP A 34 -29.44 -8.39 22.27
N GLN A 35 -29.96 -7.91 21.14
CA GLN A 35 -29.48 -8.30 19.81
C GLN A 35 -28.10 -7.72 19.53
N LEU A 36 -27.86 -6.44 19.89
CA LEU A 36 -26.55 -5.80 19.79
C LEU A 36 -25.50 -6.55 20.63
N ARG A 37 -25.83 -6.94 21.86
CA ARG A 37 -24.91 -7.76 22.69
C ARG A 37 -24.60 -9.11 22.08
N ARG A 38 -25.58 -9.76 21.41
CA ARG A 38 -25.33 -11.00 20.67
C ARG A 38 -24.43 -10.76 19.45
N ALA A 39 -24.55 -9.60 18.80
CA ALA A 39 -23.68 -9.14 17.72
C ALA A 39 -22.29 -8.65 18.18
N SER A 40 -21.89 -9.01 19.40
CA SER A 40 -20.59 -8.68 20.02
C SER A 40 -20.37 -7.18 20.28
N PHE A 41 -21.44 -6.39 20.44
CA PHE A 41 -21.30 -5.03 20.92
C PHE A 41 -21.07 -4.99 22.44
N THR A 42 -20.14 -4.14 22.86
CA THR A 42 -19.88 -3.85 24.28
C THR A 42 -20.66 -2.61 24.71
N GLN A 43 -21.43 -2.73 25.78
CA GLN A 43 -22.16 -1.60 26.32
C GLN A 43 -21.24 -0.68 27.13
N GLN A 44 -20.99 0.53 26.63
CA GLN A 44 -20.15 1.53 27.30
C GLN A 44 -20.94 2.31 28.36
N SER A 45 -22.20 2.64 28.05
CA SER A 45 -23.10 3.36 28.96
C SER A 45 -24.57 2.99 28.69
N PRO A 46 -25.54 3.44 29.51
CA PRO A 46 -26.96 3.17 29.25
C PRO A 46 -27.37 3.69 27.86
N GLY A 47 -27.81 2.78 27.00
CA GLY A 47 -28.22 3.11 25.62
C GLY A 47 -27.08 3.21 24.61
N VAL A 48 -25.80 3.21 25.01
CA VAL A 48 -24.65 3.33 24.08
C VAL A 48 -23.86 2.04 24.02
N PHE A 49 -23.71 1.51 22.81
CA PHE A 49 -23.08 0.25 22.48
C PHE A 49 -21.99 0.47 21.44
N THR A 50 -20.79 -0.02 21.69
CA THR A 50 -19.65 0.10 20.78
C THR A 50 -19.27 -1.28 20.27
N LYS A 51 -19.02 -1.38 18.97
CA LYS A 51 -18.34 -2.54 18.38
C LYS A 51 -16.89 -2.21 18.16
N SER A 52 -16.02 -2.96 18.82
CA SER A 52 -14.58 -2.83 18.70
C SER A 52 -14.00 -4.05 17.99
N GLN A 53 -12.94 -3.84 17.23
CA GLN A 53 -12.27 -4.87 16.46
C GLN A 53 -10.78 -4.90 16.79
N ALA A 54 -10.27 -6.07 17.17
CA ALA A 54 -8.85 -6.28 17.43
C ALA A 54 -8.06 -6.38 16.12
N ALA A 55 -6.87 -5.76 16.08
CA ALA A 55 -5.90 -5.96 15.01
C ALA A 55 -5.41 -7.42 14.96
N LEU A 56 -5.25 -8.00 13.77
CA LEU A 56 -4.59 -9.31 13.65
C LEU A 56 -3.13 -9.21 14.10
N GLY A 57 -2.80 -9.90 15.19
CA GLY A 57 -1.43 -9.93 15.72
C GLY A 57 -1.11 -8.87 16.78
N GLY A 58 -2.00 -7.89 17.02
CA GLY A 58 -1.83 -6.82 18.00
C GLY A 58 -2.66 -6.99 19.28
N GLU A 59 -2.42 -6.13 20.27
CA GLU A 59 -3.26 -5.97 21.49
C GLU A 59 -4.22 -4.77 21.37
N GLN A 60 -4.18 -4.04 20.26
CA GLN A 60 -4.94 -2.82 20.05
C GLN A 60 -6.33 -3.15 19.47
N GLU A 61 -7.37 -2.65 20.14
CA GLU A 61 -8.77 -2.72 19.69
C GLU A 61 -9.20 -1.35 19.19
N TYR A 62 -9.85 -1.32 18.03
CA TYR A 62 -10.34 -0.11 17.39
C TYR A 62 -11.86 -0.10 17.40
N GLU A 63 -12.45 1.04 17.74
CA GLU A 63 -13.89 1.26 17.63
C GLU A 63 -14.27 1.39 16.16
N VAL A 64 -15.20 0.55 15.69
CA VAL A 64 -15.64 0.53 14.29
C VAL A 64 -16.94 1.30 14.13
N VAL A 65 -17.93 0.96 14.97
CA VAL A 65 -19.28 1.54 14.94
C VAL A 65 -19.78 1.75 16.36
N THR A 66 -20.42 2.90 16.57
CA THR A 66 -21.10 3.27 17.81
C THR A 66 -22.60 3.30 17.57
N VAL A 67 -23.34 2.63 18.44
CA VAL A 67 -24.80 2.50 18.36
C VAL A 67 -25.43 3.10 19.59
N THR A 68 -26.25 4.13 19.39
CA THR A 68 -27.03 4.78 20.44
C THR A 68 -28.50 4.41 20.28
N VAL A 69 -29.05 3.71 21.28
CA VAL A 69 -30.44 3.26 21.34
C VAL A 69 -31.28 4.28 22.10
N ASP A 70 -32.22 4.91 21.42
CA ASP A 70 -33.26 5.72 22.05
C ASP A 70 -34.47 4.84 22.41
N GLY A 71 -34.63 4.58 23.70
CA GLY A 71 -35.68 3.73 24.23
C GLY A 71 -37.07 4.38 24.28
N GLU A 72 -37.19 5.70 24.11
CA GLU A 72 -38.48 6.41 24.11
C GLU A 72 -39.09 6.45 22.70
N GLU A 73 -38.26 6.57 21.66
CA GLU A 73 -38.70 6.71 20.27
C GLU A 73 -38.64 5.40 19.46
N ASN A 74 -38.08 4.31 20.02
CA ASN A 74 -37.77 3.06 19.31
C ASN A 74 -36.86 3.29 18.09
N GLU A 75 -35.89 4.19 18.25
CA GLU A 75 -34.94 4.59 17.22
C GLU A 75 -33.52 4.20 17.65
N VAL A 76 -32.69 3.91 16.66
CA VAL A 76 -31.28 3.58 16.86
C VAL A 76 -30.44 4.45 15.95
N HIS A 77 -29.51 5.19 16.53
CA HIS A 77 -28.49 5.95 15.81
C HIS A 77 -27.23 5.10 15.67
N VAL A 78 -26.67 5.04 14.48
CA VAL A 78 -25.46 4.30 14.17
C VAL A 78 -24.45 5.29 13.60
N GLU A 79 -23.32 5.43 14.27
CA GLU A 79 -22.20 6.30 13.88
C GLU A 79 -21.02 5.43 13.44
N ALA A 80 -20.47 5.68 12.26
CA ALA A 80 -19.28 5.00 11.75
C ALA A 80 -18.01 5.81 12.05
N THR A 81 -16.89 5.10 12.15
CA THR A 81 -15.54 5.69 12.26
C THR A 81 -14.87 5.77 10.87
N ASP A 82 -13.53 5.84 10.83
CA ASP A 82 -12.68 5.75 9.63
C ASP A 82 -12.40 4.32 9.15
N ILE A 83 -13.06 3.36 9.79
CA ILE A 83 -12.92 1.94 9.49
C ILE A 83 -14.05 1.51 8.54
N ILE A 84 -13.68 1.13 7.33
CA ILE A 84 -14.62 0.71 6.28
C ILE A 84 -14.85 -0.80 6.32
N GLY A 85 -15.94 -1.27 5.70
CA GLY A 85 -16.25 -2.69 5.54
C GLY A 85 -17.59 -3.08 6.15
N VAL A 86 -17.80 -4.37 6.42
CA VAL A 86 -19.09 -4.91 6.83
C VAL A 86 -19.01 -5.43 8.27
N VAL A 87 -19.92 -4.95 9.12
CA VAL A 87 -20.08 -5.43 10.49
C VAL A 87 -21.50 -5.86 10.78
N SER A 88 -21.64 -6.99 11.47
CA SER A 88 -22.94 -7.46 11.95
C SER A 88 -23.52 -6.48 12.98
N LEU A 89 -24.73 -5.98 12.75
CA LEU A 89 -25.47 -5.11 13.68
C LEU A 89 -26.40 -5.94 14.57
N THR A 90 -27.07 -6.93 13.98
CA THR A 90 -27.92 -7.91 14.68
C THR A 90 -27.67 -9.30 14.10
N PRO A 91 -28.29 -10.36 14.67
CA PRO A 91 -28.21 -11.69 14.08
C PRO A 91 -28.73 -11.87 12.66
N SER A 92 -29.50 -10.91 12.17
CA SER A 92 -30.09 -10.96 10.84
C SER A 92 -29.76 -9.75 9.98
N SER A 93 -29.02 -8.76 10.49
CA SER A 93 -28.75 -7.52 9.75
C SER A 93 -27.32 -7.02 9.93
N LYS A 94 -26.82 -6.34 8.91
CA LYS A 94 -25.44 -5.87 8.80
C LYS A 94 -25.41 -4.36 8.58
N VAL A 95 -24.31 -3.73 8.98
CA VAL A 95 -23.96 -2.34 8.63
C VAL A 95 -22.76 -2.41 7.71
N GLN A 96 -22.88 -1.77 6.55
CA GLN A 96 -21.82 -1.62 5.57
C GLN A 96 -21.33 -0.18 5.64
N VAL A 97 -20.08 0.00 6.06
CA VAL A 97 -19.39 1.29 6.08
C VAL A 97 -18.74 1.50 4.72
N ASP A 98 -19.30 2.40 3.92
CA ASP A 98 -18.85 2.68 2.56
C ASP A 98 -17.66 3.65 2.56
N PRO A 99 -16.59 3.34 1.80
CA PRO A 99 -15.45 4.24 1.67
C PRO A 99 -15.77 5.51 0.88
N LYS A 100 -14.95 6.55 1.08
CA LYS A 100 -15.02 7.81 0.31
C LYS A 100 -14.40 7.72 -1.08
N ILE A 101 -13.51 6.75 -1.30
CA ILE A 101 -12.91 6.45 -2.60
C ILE A 101 -13.40 5.08 -3.07
N ASP A 102 -13.40 4.86 -4.38
CA ASP A 102 -13.89 3.61 -4.95
C ASP A 102 -13.06 2.39 -4.53
N TRP A 103 -13.74 1.25 -4.39
CA TRP A 103 -13.13 -0.02 -3.96
C TRP A 103 -11.99 -0.48 -4.88
N GLU A 104 -12.07 -0.18 -6.18
CA GLU A 104 -11.01 -0.45 -7.16
C GLU A 104 -9.68 0.19 -6.71
N HIS A 105 -9.69 1.47 -6.35
CA HIS A 105 -8.49 2.15 -5.89
C HIS A 105 -8.00 1.67 -4.52
N ILE A 106 -8.91 1.29 -3.61
CA ILE A 106 -8.55 0.71 -2.31
C ILE A 106 -7.82 -0.62 -2.51
N PHE A 107 -8.32 -1.42 -3.45
CA PHE A 107 -7.72 -2.69 -3.80
C PHE A 107 -6.32 -2.50 -4.38
N ASP A 108 -6.15 -1.57 -5.31
CA ASP A 108 -4.85 -1.28 -5.89
C ASP A 108 -3.85 -0.75 -4.84
N MET A 109 -4.30 0.09 -3.89
CA MET A 109 -3.47 0.52 -2.75
C MET A 109 -3.04 -0.67 -1.89
N LEU A 110 -3.96 -1.59 -1.57
CA LEU A 110 -3.64 -2.80 -0.80
C LEU A 110 -2.60 -3.65 -1.52
N LEU A 111 -2.71 -3.80 -2.83
CA LEU A 111 -1.74 -4.55 -3.63
C LEU A 111 -0.36 -3.87 -3.65
N ALA A 112 -0.32 -2.56 -3.84
CA ALA A 112 0.92 -1.78 -3.83
C ALA A 112 1.65 -1.89 -2.49
N VAL A 113 0.91 -1.83 -1.37
CA VAL A 113 1.47 -2.03 -0.02
C VAL A 113 1.97 -3.46 0.19
N TYR A 114 1.22 -4.46 -0.29
CA TYR A 114 1.62 -5.87 -0.20
C TYR A 114 2.92 -6.15 -0.96
N ASP A 115 3.06 -5.62 -2.18
CA ASP A 115 4.21 -5.89 -3.06
C ASP A 115 5.56 -5.38 -2.52
N GLN A 116 5.56 -4.35 -1.68
CA GLN A 116 6.79 -3.82 -1.07
C GLN A 116 7.24 -4.55 0.22
N ASN A 117 6.66 -5.70 0.57
CA ASN A 117 6.93 -6.46 1.81
C ASN A 117 6.59 -5.71 3.10
N ARG A 118 5.44 -5.02 3.14
CA ARG A 118 4.92 -4.45 4.39
C ARG A 118 3.64 -5.15 4.79
N SER A 119 3.62 -5.59 6.05
CA SER A 119 2.45 -6.22 6.66
C SER A 119 1.31 -5.21 6.69
N ILE A 120 0.30 -5.41 5.86
CA ILE A 120 -0.98 -4.72 6.05
C ILE A 120 -1.52 -5.21 7.39
N GLU A 121 -1.70 -4.28 8.32
CA GLU A 121 -2.40 -4.55 9.58
C GLU A 121 -3.89 -4.69 9.26
N TYR A 122 -4.29 -5.93 8.98
CA TYR A 122 -5.70 -6.26 8.85
C TYR A 122 -6.34 -6.27 10.24
N HIS A 123 -7.41 -5.50 10.40
CA HIS A 123 -8.13 -5.39 11.66
C HIS A 123 -9.31 -6.37 11.70
N GLY A 124 -9.02 -7.67 11.76
CA GLY A 124 -9.81 -8.71 12.42
C GLY A 124 -11.28 -9.00 12.02
N ILE A 125 -11.73 -10.18 12.51
CA ILE A 125 -13.05 -10.81 12.30
C ILE A 125 -13.51 -11.36 13.67
N PRO A 126 -14.65 -10.94 14.25
CA PRO A 126 -15.26 -11.65 15.37
C PRO A 126 -15.98 -12.91 14.86
N LEU A 127 -15.58 -14.06 15.40
CA LEU A 127 -16.02 -15.39 14.99
C LEU A 127 -17.21 -15.96 15.79
N GLN A 128 -18.08 -15.13 16.35
CA GLN A 128 -19.14 -15.63 17.21
C GLN A 128 -20.54 -15.35 16.66
N ASP A 129 -21.12 -16.45 16.14
CA ASP A 129 -22.53 -16.70 15.84
C ASP A 129 -23.24 -15.81 14.80
N PHE A 130 -22.86 -15.86 13.51
CA PHE A 130 -23.73 -15.32 12.44
C PHE A 130 -23.86 -16.20 11.19
N LEU A 131 -25.11 -16.28 10.71
CA LEU A 131 -25.59 -16.95 9.51
C LEU A 131 -26.58 -15.97 8.84
N SER A 132 -26.14 -15.17 7.87
CA SER A 132 -27.08 -14.48 6.98
C SER A 132 -26.46 -14.17 5.62
N ASP A 133 -27.31 -14.36 4.61
CA ASP A 133 -27.05 -14.35 3.18
C ASP A 133 -26.63 -12.96 2.66
N ASP A 134 -26.14 -12.96 1.42
CA ASP A 134 -25.84 -11.86 0.50
C ASP A 134 -24.66 -10.93 0.90
N ILE A 135 -23.48 -11.16 0.28
CA ILE A 135 -22.34 -10.23 0.22
C ILE A 135 -21.78 -10.23 -1.21
N HIS A 136 -21.57 -9.04 -1.81
CA HIS A 136 -20.72 -8.93 -3.00
C HIS A 136 -19.28 -9.26 -2.61
N LEU A 137 -18.87 -10.46 -3.00
CA LEU A 137 -17.79 -11.24 -2.42
C LEU A 137 -16.43 -10.97 -3.01
N ASP A 138 -16.36 -10.16 -4.06
CA ASP A 138 -15.27 -10.24 -5.01
C ASP A 138 -13.94 -9.71 -4.45
N ASP A 139 -14.01 -8.83 -3.46
CA ASP A 139 -12.82 -8.15 -2.91
C ASP A 139 -12.37 -8.72 -1.55
N VAL A 140 -13.29 -9.22 -0.72
CA VAL A 140 -12.99 -9.65 0.67
C VAL A 140 -12.05 -10.86 0.72
N PHE A 141 -12.23 -11.85 -0.17
CA PHE A 141 -11.36 -13.04 -0.12
C PHE A 141 -9.94 -12.75 -0.61
N VAL A 142 -9.73 -11.73 -1.45
CA VAL A 142 -8.38 -11.35 -1.89
C VAL A 142 -7.60 -10.78 -0.71
N VAL A 143 -8.25 -9.94 0.11
CA VAL A 143 -7.62 -9.42 1.35
C VAL A 143 -7.36 -10.55 2.34
N LEU A 144 -8.28 -11.51 2.49
CA LEU A 144 -8.02 -12.72 3.29
C LEU A 144 -6.84 -13.53 2.74
N ALA A 145 -6.69 -13.61 1.42
CA ALA A 145 -5.60 -14.32 0.77
C ALA A 145 -4.25 -13.64 1.00
N ILE A 146 -4.18 -12.31 0.87
CA ILE A 146 -2.99 -11.52 1.20
C ILE A 146 -2.56 -11.77 2.65
N ASN A 147 -3.49 -11.71 3.60
CA ASN A 147 -3.20 -11.94 5.01
C ASN A 147 -2.82 -13.40 5.33
N TYR A 148 -3.42 -14.35 4.62
CA TYR A 148 -3.04 -15.76 4.68
C TYR A 148 -1.60 -15.96 4.22
N LEU A 149 -1.21 -15.34 3.09
CA LEU A 149 0.15 -15.42 2.54
C LEU A 149 1.18 -14.76 3.46
N ASP A 150 0.91 -13.55 3.95
CA ASP A 150 1.80 -12.85 4.91
C ASP A 150 1.99 -13.65 6.22
N GLY A 151 0.88 -14.21 6.74
CA GLY A 151 0.94 -15.11 7.89
C GLY A 151 1.79 -16.36 7.64
N LEU A 152 1.69 -16.94 6.44
CA LEU A 152 2.51 -18.09 6.05
C LEU A 152 3.97 -17.75 5.83
N GLU A 153 4.30 -16.54 5.36
CA GLU A 153 5.68 -16.11 5.18
C GLU A 153 6.42 -16.10 6.53
N THR A 154 5.77 -15.59 7.58
CA THR A 154 6.31 -15.63 8.94
C THR A 154 6.56 -17.07 9.39
N ILE A 155 5.62 -17.99 9.10
CA ILE A 155 5.78 -19.42 9.40
C ILE A 155 6.91 -20.04 8.56
N HIS A 156 7.09 -19.63 7.31
CA HIS A 156 8.15 -20.11 6.45
C HIS A 156 9.53 -19.76 7.02
N ARG A 157 9.71 -18.50 7.46
CA ARG A 157 10.95 -18.03 8.07
C ARG A 157 11.28 -18.75 9.40
N GLN A 158 10.25 -19.13 10.18
CA GLN A 158 10.43 -19.73 11.52
C GLN A 158 10.25 -21.27 11.57
N GLY A 159 9.78 -21.87 10.48
CA GLY A 159 9.49 -23.28 10.31
C GLY A 159 8.10 -23.72 10.77
N TYR A 160 7.55 -24.76 10.12
CA TYR A 160 6.24 -25.33 10.48
C TYR A 160 6.29 -26.15 11.78
N ILE A 161 5.16 -26.21 12.49
CA ILE A 161 4.93 -27.13 13.61
C ILE A 161 5.04 -28.57 13.08
N ARG A 162 5.75 -29.40 13.82
CA ARG A 162 6.00 -30.81 13.50
C ARG A 162 5.73 -31.66 14.73
N ASP A 163 5.05 -32.77 14.53
CA ASP A 163 4.86 -33.81 15.53
C ASP A 163 5.94 -34.87 15.37
N LEU A 164 6.39 -35.44 16.49
CA LEU A 164 7.32 -36.55 16.49
C LEU A 164 6.53 -37.84 16.71
N VAL A 165 6.38 -38.61 15.63
CA VAL A 165 5.67 -39.90 15.68
C VAL A 165 6.69 -41.03 15.74
N ILE A 166 6.55 -41.87 16.76
CA ILE A 166 7.39 -43.05 16.92
C ILE A 166 6.89 -44.12 15.95
N ARG A 167 7.66 -44.38 14.89
CA ARG A 167 7.39 -45.47 13.96
C ARG A 167 8.24 -46.68 14.30
N ARG A 168 7.59 -47.84 14.26
CA ARG A 168 8.19 -49.15 14.53
C ARG A 168 8.08 -50.00 13.28
N LEU A 169 9.22 -50.42 12.71
CA LEU A 169 9.22 -51.17 11.45
C LEU A 169 10.37 -52.18 11.37
N ASN A 170 10.15 -53.26 10.62
CA ASN A 170 11.18 -54.23 10.28
C ASN A 170 11.90 -53.77 9.00
N SER A 171 13.23 -53.67 9.04
CA SER A 171 14.02 -53.34 7.84
C SER A 171 15.49 -53.73 8.01
N LEU A 172 16.12 -54.19 6.93
CA LEU A 172 17.57 -54.40 6.89
C LEU A 172 18.37 -53.09 6.86
N ASN A 173 17.79 -52.02 6.34
CA ASN A 173 18.38 -50.68 6.23
C ASN A 173 17.56 -49.69 7.06
N GLY A 174 17.78 -49.68 8.37
CA GLY A 174 17.09 -48.76 9.29
C GLY A 174 18.01 -47.69 9.88
N ARG A 175 17.39 -46.62 10.38
CA ARG A 175 18.01 -45.56 11.18
C ARG A 175 17.14 -45.37 12.41
N GLY A 176 17.76 -45.19 13.57
CA GLY A 176 17.05 -45.09 14.86
C GLY A 176 17.60 -46.07 15.89
N GLU A 177 16.82 -46.33 16.93
CA GLU A 177 17.14 -47.31 17.95
C GLU A 177 16.64 -48.70 17.53
N ILE A 178 17.40 -49.76 17.81
CA ILE A 178 16.97 -51.14 17.53
C ILE A 178 16.25 -51.66 18.77
N ASP A 179 15.02 -52.12 18.59
CA ASP A 179 14.33 -52.91 19.60
C ASP A 179 14.89 -54.34 19.57
N VAL A 180 15.84 -54.61 20.46
CA VAL A 180 16.55 -55.90 20.51
C VAL A 180 15.59 -57.03 20.85
N GLU A 181 14.60 -56.80 21.73
CA GLU A 181 13.64 -57.81 22.13
C GLU A 181 12.78 -58.24 20.94
N GLN A 182 12.16 -57.28 20.26
CA GLN A 182 11.33 -57.57 19.09
C GLN A 182 12.14 -58.14 17.93
N THR A 183 13.39 -57.69 17.74
CA THR A 183 14.29 -58.24 16.73
C THR A 183 14.60 -59.72 16.97
N LEU A 184 14.88 -60.11 18.21
CA LEU A 184 15.14 -61.51 18.56
C LEU A 184 13.88 -62.37 18.40
N MET A 185 12.70 -61.84 18.73
CA MET A 185 11.42 -62.53 18.48
C MET A 185 11.17 -62.72 16.98
N ASN A 186 11.39 -61.69 16.17
CA ASN A 186 11.26 -61.76 14.71
C ASN A 186 12.19 -62.82 14.11
N HIS A 187 13.45 -62.87 14.59
CA HIS A 187 14.43 -63.85 14.14
C HIS A 187 14.01 -65.28 14.51
N ALA A 188 13.44 -65.49 15.70
CA ALA A 188 12.88 -66.78 16.11
C ALA A 188 11.67 -67.20 15.24
N GLN A 189 10.95 -66.25 14.65
CA GLN A 189 9.83 -66.47 13.74
C GLN A 189 10.24 -66.54 12.25
N GLY A 190 11.54 -66.44 11.94
CA GLY A 190 12.08 -66.56 10.59
C GLY A 190 12.23 -65.24 9.82
N THR A 191 11.93 -64.10 10.45
CA THR A 191 12.15 -62.77 9.87
C THR A 191 13.51 -62.23 10.32
N LEU A 192 14.46 -62.16 9.39
CA LEU A 192 15.84 -61.74 9.68
C LEU A 192 16.02 -60.22 9.78
N GLU A 193 14.98 -59.45 9.50
CA GLU A 193 15.02 -57.99 9.52
C GLU A 193 14.99 -57.44 10.95
N PRO A 194 15.96 -56.58 11.35
CA PRO A 194 15.92 -55.90 12.63
C PRO A 194 14.67 -55.02 12.78
N HIS A 195 14.13 -54.96 14.01
CA HIS A 195 13.04 -54.08 14.38
C HIS A 195 13.58 -52.72 14.83
N TRP A 196 13.26 -51.68 14.07
CA TRP A 196 13.72 -50.31 14.32
C TRP A 196 12.62 -49.48 14.94
N ILE A 197 12.96 -48.72 15.98
CA ILE A 197 12.18 -47.64 16.57
C ILE A 197 12.81 -46.34 16.10
N ARG A 198 12.06 -45.54 15.34
CA ARG A 198 12.54 -44.25 14.87
C ARG A 198 11.50 -43.16 15.06
N ASN A 199 11.98 -41.97 15.42
CA ASN A 199 11.15 -40.77 15.46
C ASN A 199 11.09 -40.20 14.04
N GLU A 200 9.91 -40.21 13.45
CA GLU A 200 9.63 -39.51 12.19
C GLU A 200 8.97 -38.18 12.48
N THR A 201 9.36 -37.15 11.72
CA THR A 201 8.70 -35.86 11.75
C THR A 201 7.46 -35.91 10.88
N GLU A 202 6.31 -35.61 11.46
CA GLU A 202 5.03 -35.53 10.76
C GLU A 202 4.52 -34.09 10.80
N TYR A 203 4.17 -33.54 9.65
CA TYR A 203 3.68 -32.16 9.54
C TYR A 203 2.15 -32.09 9.52
N ASP A 204 1.45 -33.21 9.37
CA ASP A 204 -0.02 -33.28 9.28
C ASP A 204 -0.73 -33.22 10.65
N ASN A 205 -0.50 -32.11 11.35
CA ASN A 205 -1.18 -31.77 12.59
C ASN A 205 -2.35 -30.81 12.34
N ALA A 206 -3.26 -30.71 13.31
CA ALA A 206 -4.48 -29.90 13.18
C ALA A 206 -4.22 -28.43 12.83
N ALA A 207 -3.07 -27.85 13.25
CA ALA A 207 -2.72 -26.48 12.93
C ALA A 207 -2.36 -26.33 11.44
N ASN A 208 -1.46 -27.16 10.92
CA ASN A 208 -1.07 -27.12 9.51
C ASN A 208 -2.21 -27.57 8.59
N SER A 209 -3.02 -28.55 9.00
CA SER A 209 -4.21 -29.00 8.25
C SER A 209 -5.28 -27.90 8.16
N LEU A 210 -5.42 -27.06 9.20
CA LEU A 210 -6.30 -25.88 9.17
C LEU A 210 -5.80 -24.82 8.19
N LEU A 211 -4.49 -24.55 8.16
CA LEU A 211 -3.90 -23.65 7.15
C LEU A 211 -4.15 -24.18 5.74
N HIS A 212 -3.93 -25.48 5.53
CA HIS A 212 -4.20 -26.15 4.25
C HIS A 212 -5.68 -26.06 3.84
N PHE A 213 -6.60 -26.25 4.79
CA PHE A 213 -8.04 -26.09 4.56
C PHE A 213 -8.39 -24.67 4.09
N ALA A 214 -7.85 -23.65 4.76
CA ALA A 214 -8.08 -22.25 4.42
C ALA A 214 -7.55 -21.93 3.01
N GLY A 215 -6.31 -22.32 2.70
CA GLY A 215 -5.74 -22.16 1.37
C GLY A 215 -6.58 -22.84 0.27
N LYS A 216 -7.05 -24.07 0.49
CA LYS A 216 -7.94 -24.77 -0.46
C LYS A 216 -9.28 -24.06 -0.65
N THR A 217 -9.81 -23.46 0.40
CA THR A 217 -11.06 -22.71 0.35
C THR A 217 -10.87 -21.40 -0.42
N LEU A 218 -9.80 -20.66 -0.14
CA LEU A 218 -9.44 -19.46 -0.90
C LEU A 218 -9.25 -19.76 -2.38
N LEU A 219 -8.48 -20.80 -2.76
CA LEU A 219 -8.32 -21.21 -4.16
C LEU A 219 -9.64 -21.56 -4.85
N ARG A 220 -10.61 -22.08 -4.11
CA ARG A 220 -11.94 -22.36 -4.66
C ARG A 220 -12.67 -21.04 -4.95
N LEU A 221 -12.63 -20.09 -4.02
CA LEU A 221 -13.27 -18.77 -4.18
C LEU A 221 -12.66 -18.03 -5.38
N PHE A 222 -11.32 -18.03 -5.50
CA PHE A 222 -10.64 -17.43 -6.65
C PHE A 222 -11.16 -17.98 -8.00
N ARG A 223 -11.44 -19.29 -8.08
CA ARG A 223 -11.97 -19.94 -9.28
C ARG A 223 -13.45 -19.69 -9.52
N GLN A 224 -14.20 -19.36 -8.48
CA GLN A 224 -15.63 -19.04 -8.61
C GLN A 224 -15.83 -17.62 -9.13
N ASN A 225 -14.95 -16.70 -8.73
CA ASN A 225 -15.05 -15.27 -9.05
C ASN A 225 -14.08 -14.85 -10.18
N SER A 226 -13.45 -15.81 -10.89
CA SER A 226 -12.49 -15.54 -11.97
C SER A 226 -13.09 -14.91 -13.23
N HIS A 227 -14.42 -14.77 -13.32
CA HIS A 227 -15.10 -14.20 -14.47
C HIS A 227 -15.44 -12.71 -14.30
N GLU A 228 -15.33 -12.18 -13.09
CA GLU A 228 -15.74 -10.82 -12.74
C GLU A 228 -14.55 -9.86 -12.55
N ASN A 229 -13.34 -10.38 -12.32
CA ASN A 229 -12.13 -9.59 -12.05
C ASN A 229 -11.03 -9.81 -13.10
N ASP A 230 -10.78 -8.82 -13.96
CA ASP A 230 -9.71 -8.81 -15.00
C ASP A 230 -8.37 -8.22 -14.49
N HIS A 231 -8.19 -8.08 -13.17
CA HIS A 231 -7.00 -7.43 -12.60
C HIS A 231 -5.77 -8.37 -12.56
N PRO A 232 -4.60 -8.02 -13.15
CA PRO A 232 -3.42 -8.90 -13.22
C PRO A 232 -2.88 -9.39 -11.88
N ALA A 233 -3.05 -8.60 -10.81
CA ALA A 233 -2.59 -9.00 -9.47
C ALA A 233 -3.43 -10.14 -8.86
N TYR A 234 -4.67 -10.32 -9.33
CA TYR A 234 -5.54 -11.41 -8.90
C TYR A 234 -4.93 -12.78 -9.23
N ASP A 235 -4.44 -12.94 -10.46
CA ASP A 235 -3.77 -14.15 -10.92
C ASP A 235 -2.46 -14.42 -10.16
N ARG A 236 -1.76 -13.36 -9.77
CA ARG A 236 -0.54 -13.47 -8.96
C ARG A 236 -0.86 -13.99 -7.56
N ILE A 237 -1.81 -13.38 -6.84
CA ILE A 237 -2.20 -13.83 -5.50
C ILE A 237 -2.73 -15.26 -5.56
N PHE A 238 -3.57 -15.57 -6.55
CA PHE A 238 -4.02 -16.95 -6.78
C PHE A 238 -2.85 -17.93 -6.93
N SER A 239 -1.85 -17.57 -7.73
CA SER A 239 -0.65 -18.37 -7.95
C SER A 239 0.17 -18.55 -6.67
N GLU A 240 0.31 -17.51 -5.85
CA GLU A 240 1.01 -17.56 -4.57
C GLU A 240 0.28 -18.47 -3.58
N VAL A 241 -1.05 -18.32 -3.42
CA VAL A 241 -1.87 -19.21 -2.58
C VAL A 241 -1.75 -20.65 -3.06
N HIS A 242 -1.75 -20.87 -4.38
CA HIS A 242 -1.64 -22.20 -4.96
C HIS A 242 -0.31 -22.87 -4.60
N ARG A 243 0.80 -22.13 -4.73
CA ARG A 243 2.14 -22.60 -4.35
C ARG A 243 2.23 -22.96 -2.87
N GLU A 244 1.62 -22.16 -1.99
CA GLU A 244 1.62 -22.45 -0.55
C GLU A 244 0.79 -23.70 -0.20
N VAL A 245 -0.35 -23.90 -0.87
CA VAL A 245 -1.15 -25.12 -0.74
C VAL A 245 -0.36 -26.34 -1.23
N GLU A 246 0.26 -26.28 -2.41
CA GLU A 246 1.11 -27.36 -2.91
C GLU A 246 2.29 -27.66 -1.98
N ARG A 247 2.89 -26.63 -1.37
CA ARG A 247 3.97 -26.80 -0.40
C ARG A 247 3.51 -27.59 0.82
N LEU A 248 2.33 -27.28 1.37
CA LEU A 248 1.73 -28.04 2.47
C LEU A 248 1.47 -29.50 2.07
N GLU A 249 0.94 -29.73 0.87
CA GLU A 249 0.69 -31.08 0.34
C GLU A 249 1.99 -31.88 0.15
N ASN A 250 3.06 -31.23 -0.34
CA ASN A 250 4.38 -31.84 -0.48
C ASN A 250 5.01 -32.23 0.87
N MET A 251 4.62 -31.55 1.96
CA MET A 251 4.99 -31.93 3.33
C MET A 251 4.12 -33.05 3.91
N GLY A 252 3.13 -33.55 3.15
CA GLY A 252 2.20 -34.60 3.55
C GLY A 252 1.00 -34.07 4.36
N VAL A 253 0.78 -32.75 4.39
CA VAL A 253 -0.36 -32.14 5.09
C VAL A 253 -1.63 -32.32 4.24
N SER A 254 -2.72 -32.71 4.90
CA SER A 254 -4.02 -32.85 4.25
C SER A 254 -5.14 -32.26 5.11
N SER A 255 -6.13 -31.68 4.43
CA SER A 255 -7.32 -31.13 5.04
C SER A 255 -8.55 -31.95 4.65
N GLU A 256 -9.05 -32.76 5.57
CA GLU A 256 -10.28 -33.53 5.39
C GLU A 256 -11.44 -32.91 6.20
N LEU A 257 -12.68 -33.12 5.74
CA LEU A 257 -13.90 -32.60 6.37
C LEU A 257 -14.28 -33.35 7.66
N ASP A 258 -13.75 -34.55 7.87
CA ASP A 258 -13.93 -35.32 9.11
C ASP A 258 -13.18 -34.69 10.30
N ARG A 259 -12.14 -33.88 10.03
CA ARG A 259 -11.33 -33.17 11.03
C ARG A 259 -11.90 -31.80 11.44
N MET A 260 -13.08 -31.40 10.96
CA MET A 260 -13.66 -30.08 11.25
C MET A 260 -13.90 -29.83 12.75
N ASP A 261 -14.27 -30.86 13.51
CA ASP A 261 -14.42 -30.74 14.96
C ASP A 261 -13.08 -30.49 15.67
N ALA A 262 -11.99 -31.08 15.14
CA ALA A 262 -10.64 -30.81 15.63
C ALA A 262 -10.24 -29.37 15.33
N TYR A 263 -10.53 -28.87 14.12
CA TYR A 263 -10.27 -27.49 13.76
C TYR A 263 -11.05 -26.52 14.63
N ARG A 264 -12.35 -26.76 14.87
CA ARG A 264 -13.20 -25.87 15.70
C ARG A 264 -12.69 -25.74 17.13
N ARG A 265 -12.29 -26.85 17.76
CA ARG A 265 -11.81 -26.87 19.15
C ARG A 265 -10.40 -26.32 19.32
N LEU A 266 -9.59 -26.37 18.27
CA LEU A 266 -8.22 -25.87 18.29
C LEU A 266 -8.22 -24.37 18.58
N SER A 267 -7.40 -23.94 19.54
CA SER A 267 -7.17 -22.55 19.89
C SER A 267 -5.68 -22.23 19.84
N LEU A 268 -5.33 -20.94 19.80
CA LEU A 268 -3.92 -20.52 19.88
C LEU A 268 -3.25 -21.00 21.18
N ASN A 269 -4.01 -21.20 22.25
CA ASN A 269 -3.49 -21.70 23.53
C ASN A 269 -3.11 -23.19 23.49
N ASP A 270 -3.64 -23.94 22.51
CA ASP A 270 -3.27 -25.33 22.29
C ASP A 270 -1.94 -25.44 21.54
N LEU A 271 -1.47 -24.35 20.93
CA LEU A 271 -0.14 -24.29 20.30
C LEU A 271 0.95 -24.07 21.36
N PRO A 272 2.16 -24.62 21.17
CA PRO A 272 3.27 -24.34 22.07
C PRO A 272 3.54 -22.83 22.17
N LYS A 273 3.74 -22.29 23.37
CA LYS A 273 3.94 -20.83 23.60
C LYS A 273 5.03 -20.20 22.72
N GLN A 274 6.05 -20.97 22.34
CA GLN A 274 7.14 -20.54 21.46
C GLN A 274 6.72 -20.36 19.99
N ARG A 275 5.48 -20.72 19.63
CA ARG A 275 4.93 -20.69 18.27
C ARG A 275 3.94 -19.54 18.08
N GLY A 276 4.07 -18.46 18.86
CA GLY A 276 3.19 -17.28 18.76
C GLY A 276 3.14 -16.64 17.36
N TYR A 277 4.16 -16.88 16.53
CA TYR A 277 4.21 -16.45 15.13
C TYR A 277 3.17 -17.12 14.22
N TYR A 278 2.49 -18.18 14.67
CA TYR A 278 1.33 -18.76 13.97
C TYR A 278 0.07 -17.91 14.07
N ARG A 279 0.02 -16.94 14.99
CA ARG A 279 -1.20 -16.17 15.33
C ARG A 279 -1.93 -15.64 14.10
N LYS A 280 -1.24 -14.85 13.26
CA LYS A 280 -1.83 -14.24 12.07
C LYS A 280 -2.43 -15.27 11.12
N ALA A 281 -1.64 -16.27 10.69
CA ALA A 281 -2.11 -17.30 9.77
C ALA A 281 -3.25 -18.15 10.36
N PHE A 282 -3.21 -18.40 11.67
CA PHE A 282 -4.24 -19.16 12.38
C PHE A 282 -5.57 -18.41 12.43
N ASP A 283 -5.55 -17.12 12.76
CA ASP A 283 -6.75 -16.29 12.87
C ASP A 283 -7.45 -16.16 11.51
N VAL A 284 -6.67 -15.92 10.44
CA VAL A 284 -7.19 -15.91 9.05
C VAL A 284 -7.77 -17.27 8.69
N ALA A 285 -7.07 -18.37 8.97
CA ALA A 285 -7.55 -19.70 8.64
C ALA A 285 -8.82 -20.08 9.40
N LYS A 286 -8.95 -19.66 10.66
CA LYS A 286 -10.17 -19.79 11.46
C LYS A 286 -11.33 -19.01 10.87
N ALA A 287 -11.08 -17.82 10.37
CA ALA A 287 -12.11 -17.02 9.73
C ALA A 287 -12.64 -17.64 8.44
N VAL A 288 -11.73 -18.02 7.54
CA VAL A 288 -12.07 -18.75 6.30
C VAL A 288 -12.85 -20.02 6.62
N MET A 289 -12.43 -20.75 7.65
CA MET A 289 -13.10 -21.98 8.09
C MET A 289 -14.54 -21.72 8.58
N SER A 290 -14.74 -20.82 9.54
CA SER A 290 -16.07 -20.55 10.09
C SER A 290 -17.04 -20.06 9.03
N SER A 291 -16.55 -19.24 8.11
CA SER A 291 -17.33 -18.72 6.99
C SER A 291 -17.76 -19.81 6.01
N SER A 292 -16.84 -20.73 5.65
CA SER A 292 -17.14 -21.86 4.76
C SER A 292 -18.15 -22.87 5.32
N LEU A 293 -18.30 -22.93 6.65
CA LEU A 293 -19.17 -23.89 7.34
C LEU A 293 -20.63 -23.44 7.41
N GLY A 294 -20.90 -22.13 7.43
CA GLY A 294 -22.27 -21.60 7.50
C GLY A 294 -23.11 -21.97 6.27
N GLN A 295 -22.46 -22.11 5.11
CA GLN A 295 -23.10 -22.39 3.81
C GLN A 295 -23.47 -23.86 3.59
N GLN A 296 -22.89 -24.83 4.32
CA GLN A 296 -23.19 -26.26 4.08
C GLN A 296 -24.63 -26.66 4.44
N LEU A 297 -25.40 -25.77 5.08
CA LEU A 297 -26.76 -26.02 5.54
C LEU A 297 -27.86 -25.58 4.54
N ARG A 298 -27.53 -24.89 3.43
CA ARG A 298 -28.52 -24.41 2.45
C ARG A 298 -28.02 -24.60 1.01
N ASP A 299 -28.89 -25.14 0.14
CA ASP A 299 -28.64 -25.23 -1.31
C ASP A 299 -28.69 -23.80 -1.91
N GLY A 300 -27.52 -23.19 -2.10
CA GLY A 300 -27.31 -21.87 -2.71
C GLY A 300 -25.83 -21.62 -3.06
N PRO A 301 -25.50 -20.57 -3.83
CA PRO A 301 -24.11 -20.15 -4.04
C PRO A 301 -23.43 -19.88 -2.68
N ARG A 302 -22.16 -20.24 -2.61
CA ARG A 302 -21.40 -20.34 -1.36
C ARG A 302 -20.78 -18.99 -1.02
N GLU A 303 -21.48 -18.18 -0.23
CA GLU A 303 -21.05 -16.81 0.12
C GLU A 303 -20.42 -16.65 1.52
N LEU A 304 -19.19 -16.10 1.60
CA LEU A 304 -18.47 -15.95 2.87
C LEU A 304 -19.21 -14.95 3.79
N VAL A 305 -19.67 -15.40 4.96
CA VAL A 305 -20.21 -14.52 6.03
C VAL A 305 -19.06 -14.20 6.98
N VAL A 306 -18.41 -13.05 6.78
CA VAL A 306 -17.27 -12.58 7.58
C VAL A 306 -17.44 -11.09 7.83
N ASP A 307 -17.45 -10.68 9.10
CA ASP A 307 -17.25 -9.27 9.46
C ASP A 307 -15.84 -8.89 8.99
N TYR A 308 -15.73 -8.00 8.01
CA TYR A 308 -14.46 -7.56 7.43
C TYR A 308 -14.35 -6.07 7.60
N VAL A 309 -13.24 -5.59 8.15
CA VAL A 309 -12.98 -4.16 8.25
C VAL A 309 -11.55 -3.78 7.89
N LEU A 310 -11.40 -2.56 7.37
CA LEU A 310 -10.14 -2.00 6.91
C LEU A 310 -9.98 -0.58 7.47
N ASN A 311 -8.82 -0.29 8.06
CA ASN A 311 -8.50 1.05 8.52
C ASN A 311 -7.92 1.85 7.35
N MET A 312 -8.68 2.86 6.89
CA MET A 312 -8.28 3.65 5.74
C MET A 312 -7.18 4.66 6.04
N GLU A 313 -7.10 5.22 7.26
CA GLU A 313 -6.00 6.11 7.63
C GLU A 313 -4.65 5.38 7.56
N SER A 314 -4.58 4.17 8.11
CA SER A 314 -3.36 3.36 8.11
C SER A 314 -3.01 2.83 6.72
N LEU A 315 -4.01 2.37 5.95
CA LEU A 315 -3.76 1.93 4.57
C LEU A 315 -3.24 3.08 3.72
N PHE A 316 -3.88 4.25 3.79
CA PHE A 316 -3.48 5.40 3.01
C PHE A 316 -2.09 5.89 3.41
N GLU A 317 -1.77 5.97 4.70
CA GLU A 317 -0.40 6.28 5.17
C GLU A 317 0.64 5.30 4.59
N GLN A 318 0.36 4.00 4.65
CA GLN A 318 1.26 2.98 4.11
C GLN A 318 1.44 3.12 2.60
N TYR A 319 0.34 3.35 1.88
CA TYR A 319 0.34 3.58 0.44
C TYR A 319 1.14 4.84 0.09
N SER A 320 0.89 5.97 0.76
CA SER A 320 1.65 7.21 0.59
C SER A 320 3.15 7.00 0.73
N GLN A 321 3.60 6.18 1.68
CA GLN A 321 5.02 5.84 1.80
C GLN A 321 5.54 5.03 0.61
N VAL A 322 4.77 4.08 0.09
CA VAL A 322 5.10 3.30 -1.13
C VAL A 322 5.29 4.24 -2.32
N VAL A 323 4.36 5.19 -2.49
CA VAL A 323 4.40 6.20 -3.56
C VAL A 323 5.63 7.08 -3.40
N ILE A 324 5.89 7.63 -2.22
CA ILE A 324 7.09 8.45 -1.96
C ILE A 324 8.37 7.69 -2.30
N GLU A 325 8.47 6.41 -1.92
CA GLU A 325 9.64 5.57 -2.21
C GLU A 325 9.83 5.33 -3.71
N ARG A 326 8.73 5.04 -4.43
CA ARG A 326 8.75 4.82 -5.88
C ARG A 326 9.09 6.11 -6.62
N GLU A 327 8.41 7.21 -6.29
CA GLU A 327 8.61 8.49 -6.98
C GLU A 327 9.99 9.06 -6.70
N LEU A 328 10.51 8.96 -5.48
CA LEU A 328 11.89 9.32 -5.21
C LEU A 328 12.87 8.47 -6.03
N SER A 329 12.61 7.16 -6.15
CA SER A 329 13.45 6.27 -6.98
C SER A 329 13.40 6.66 -8.46
N TYR A 330 12.25 7.11 -8.94
CA TYR A 330 12.10 7.63 -10.30
C TYR A 330 12.85 8.95 -10.47
N VAL A 331 12.73 9.90 -9.53
CA VAL A 331 13.51 11.16 -9.57
C VAL A 331 15.02 10.89 -9.56
N LYS A 332 15.48 9.95 -8.73
CA LYS A 332 16.88 9.52 -8.72
C LYS A 332 17.33 8.87 -10.02
N SER A 333 16.42 8.26 -10.79
CA SER A 333 16.79 7.57 -12.03
C SER A 333 17.30 8.50 -13.12
N TYR A 334 16.89 9.77 -13.09
CA TYR A 334 17.38 10.83 -13.98
C TYR A 334 18.35 11.80 -13.28
N ASP A 335 18.81 11.51 -12.06
CA ASP A 335 19.90 12.26 -11.45
C ASP A 335 21.25 11.77 -11.99
N HIS A 336 21.72 12.45 -13.03
CA HIS A 336 22.98 12.12 -13.70
C HIS A 336 24.23 12.63 -12.96
N LEU A 337 24.08 13.44 -11.91
CA LEU A 337 25.20 13.97 -11.12
C LEU A 337 25.38 13.27 -9.77
N GLY A 338 24.44 12.41 -9.37
CA GLY A 338 24.47 11.71 -8.09
C GLY A 338 24.27 12.64 -6.89
N SER A 339 23.62 13.79 -7.11
CA SER A 339 23.30 14.77 -6.07
C SER A 339 22.30 14.22 -5.05
N LEU A 340 21.52 13.20 -5.41
CA LEU A 340 20.44 12.62 -4.61
C LEU A 340 20.79 11.27 -3.98
N ASP A 341 22.03 10.78 -4.11
CA ASP A 341 22.43 9.44 -3.62
C ASP A 341 22.07 9.23 -2.14
N ASP A 342 22.32 10.23 -1.29
CA ASP A 342 22.09 10.20 0.15
C ASP A 342 20.64 10.58 0.57
N VAL A 343 19.77 10.90 -0.38
CA VAL A 343 18.37 11.25 -0.11
C VAL A 343 17.55 9.99 0.14
N THR A 344 16.85 9.89 1.26
CA THR A 344 16.02 8.74 1.60
C THR A 344 14.68 9.17 2.19
N PRO A 345 13.60 8.41 1.93
CA PRO A 345 12.33 8.60 2.57
C PRO A 345 12.29 7.76 3.85
N VAL A 346 11.94 8.38 4.97
CA VAL A 346 11.90 7.73 6.28
C VAL A 346 10.45 7.70 6.76
N ARG A 347 9.95 6.48 6.99
CA ARG A 347 8.62 6.24 7.55
C ARG A 347 8.64 6.36 9.07
N SER A 348 7.70 7.11 9.63
CA SER A 348 7.44 7.20 11.08
C SER A 348 8.70 7.40 11.95
N PRO A 349 9.61 8.36 11.63
CA PRO A 349 10.81 8.54 12.44
C PRO A 349 10.46 9.00 13.84
N SER A 350 11.04 8.36 14.87
CA SER A 350 10.85 8.76 16.26
C SER A 350 11.67 10.02 16.58
N VAL A 351 10.98 11.13 16.79
CA VAL A 351 11.57 12.43 17.15
C VAL A 351 11.42 12.65 18.65
N ASN A 352 12.53 12.56 19.37
CA ASN A 352 12.58 12.69 20.82
C ASN A 352 13.03 14.10 21.21
N PRO A 353 12.13 14.99 21.68
CA PRO A 353 12.48 16.36 22.06
C PRO A 353 13.36 16.45 23.33
N PHE A 354 13.45 15.38 24.13
CA PHE A 354 14.15 15.38 25.41
C PHE A 354 15.16 14.22 25.50
N GLU A 355 16.40 14.53 25.86
CA GLU A 355 17.44 13.53 26.08
C GLU A 355 17.09 12.61 27.26
N GLY A 356 17.11 11.30 27.04
CA GLY A 356 16.90 10.30 28.09
C GLY A 356 15.44 10.01 28.46
N GLU A 357 14.46 10.68 27.84
CA GLU A 357 13.03 10.50 28.08
C GLU A 357 12.31 9.92 26.85
N GLY A 358 12.67 8.70 26.43
CA GLY A 358 12.12 8.03 25.25
C GLY A 358 10.63 7.67 25.31
N GLN A 359 9.89 8.10 26.34
CA GLN A 359 8.43 7.99 26.41
C GLN A 359 7.73 9.23 25.84
N ILE A 360 8.45 10.32 25.64
CA ILE A 360 7.94 11.56 25.04
C ILE A 360 8.57 11.67 23.67
N TYR A 361 7.80 11.31 22.64
CA TYR A 361 8.25 11.35 21.26
C TYR A 361 7.14 11.83 20.34
N HIS A 362 7.56 12.24 19.14
CA HIS A 362 6.72 12.61 18.02
C HIS A 362 7.04 11.69 16.85
N GLU A 363 6.03 11.26 16.09
CA GLU A 363 6.17 10.39 14.93
C GLU A 363 5.43 11.04 13.77
N PRO A 364 6.09 11.87 12.94
CA PRO A 364 5.54 12.26 11.64
C PRO A 364 5.41 11.05 10.74
N ASP A 365 4.38 11.02 9.90
CA ASP A 365 4.11 9.86 9.04
C ASP A 365 5.26 9.62 8.05
N HIS A 366 5.72 10.69 7.38
CA HIS A 366 6.75 10.63 6.35
C HIS A 366 7.72 11.80 6.45
N VAL A 367 9.01 11.51 6.26
CA VAL A 367 10.06 12.53 6.19
C VAL A 367 11.00 12.24 5.04
N LEU A 368 11.29 13.25 4.22
CA LEU A 368 12.35 13.18 3.20
C LEU A 368 13.64 13.74 3.81
N GLN A 369 14.72 12.95 3.80
CA GLN A 369 15.98 13.30 4.47
C GLN A 369 17.19 13.15 3.54
N GLU A 370 18.16 14.04 3.68
CA GLU A 370 19.50 13.92 3.12
C GLU A 370 20.49 13.76 4.29
N GLY A 371 20.93 12.52 4.54
CA GLY A 371 21.69 12.22 5.75
C GLY A 371 20.91 12.58 7.03
N GLU A 372 21.40 13.57 7.80
CA GLU A 372 20.72 14.08 9.01
C GLU A 372 19.83 15.32 8.75
N LYS A 373 19.90 15.92 7.55
CA LYS A 373 19.10 17.09 7.17
C LYS A 373 17.71 16.64 6.74
N THR A 374 16.68 17.23 7.32
CA THR A 374 15.30 17.03 6.85
C THR A 374 15.01 18.01 5.72
N LEU A 375 14.58 17.51 4.57
CA LEU A 375 14.21 18.30 3.39
C LEU A 375 12.73 18.65 3.37
N ALA A 376 11.87 17.70 3.76
CA ALA A 376 10.42 17.89 3.85
C ALA A 376 9.80 16.98 4.90
N VAL A 377 8.68 17.43 5.48
CA VAL A 377 7.85 16.63 6.38
C VAL A 377 6.46 16.51 5.76
N LEU A 378 5.99 15.27 5.58
CA LEU A 378 4.68 14.98 5.01
C LEU A 378 3.85 14.18 6.02
N ASP A 379 2.55 14.49 6.08
CA ASP A 379 1.60 13.90 7.02
C ASP A 379 0.35 13.47 6.25
N SER A 380 -0.02 12.20 6.34
CA SER A 380 -1.08 11.58 5.56
C SER A 380 -2.42 11.77 6.25
N LYS A 381 -3.42 12.25 5.51
CA LYS A 381 -4.75 12.57 6.04
C LYS A 381 -5.84 12.11 5.10
N TYR A 382 -6.51 11.03 5.50
CA TYR A 382 -7.62 10.43 4.78
C TYR A 382 -8.96 11.12 5.12
N TYR A 383 -9.05 12.41 4.75
CA TYR A 383 -10.22 13.26 5.04
C TYR A 383 -11.20 13.31 3.88
N ALA A 384 -12.48 13.53 4.19
CA ALA A 384 -13.51 13.78 3.18
C ALA A 384 -13.34 15.17 2.55
N GLU A 385 -13.98 15.36 1.39
CA GLU A 385 -14.09 16.66 0.75
C GLU A 385 -14.56 17.75 1.73
N GLY A 386 -13.91 18.91 1.68
CA GLY A 386 -14.24 20.06 2.53
C GLY A 386 -13.62 20.07 3.94
N HIS A 387 -13.01 18.97 4.38
CA HIS A 387 -12.27 18.89 5.65
C HIS A 387 -10.80 19.30 5.49
N ASP A 388 -10.54 20.60 5.62
CA ASP A 388 -9.19 21.17 5.46
C ASP A 388 -8.33 20.94 6.72
N PRO A 389 -7.28 20.09 6.69
CA PRO A 389 -6.46 19.75 7.86
C PRO A 389 -5.73 20.97 8.45
N VAL A 390 -5.56 22.04 7.65
CA VAL A 390 -4.96 23.29 8.12
C VAL A 390 -5.94 24.07 9.00
N LYS A 391 -7.26 23.92 8.84
CA LYS A 391 -8.25 24.58 9.71
C LYS A 391 -8.43 23.81 11.01
N GLU A 392 -8.21 22.49 10.98
CA GLU A 392 -8.33 21.63 12.15
C GLU A 392 -7.16 21.83 13.14
N SER A 393 -7.50 22.13 14.39
CA SER A 393 -6.49 22.48 15.40
C SER A 393 -5.49 21.36 15.69
N PRO A 394 -5.89 20.08 15.85
CA PRO A 394 -4.95 19.02 16.17
C PRO A 394 -3.94 18.76 15.05
N SER A 395 -4.42 18.54 13.82
CA SER A 395 -3.59 18.21 12.66
C SER A 395 -2.59 19.33 12.32
N ARG A 396 -3.07 20.59 12.26
CA ARG A 396 -2.20 21.76 12.08
C ARG A 396 -1.14 21.87 13.18
N SER A 397 -1.53 21.74 14.45
CA SER A 397 -0.59 21.92 15.57
C SER A 397 0.48 20.83 15.59
N ARG A 398 0.10 19.60 15.23
CA ARG A 398 1.01 18.45 15.11
C ARG A 398 2.04 18.69 14.01
N LEU A 399 1.61 19.02 12.79
CA LEU A 399 2.52 19.26 11.67
C LEU A 399 3.49 20.43 11.95
N PHE A 400 3.02 21.51 12.58
CA PHE A 400 3.91 22.61 12.99
C PHE A 400 4.90 22.21 14.10
N SER A 401 4.51 21.28 14.98
CA SER A 401 5.45 20.73 15.98
C SER A 401 6.54 19.92 15.29
N TYR A 402 6.17 19.12 14.28
CA TYR A 402 7.14 18.37 13.48
C TYR A 402 8.09 19.30 12.73
N ALA A 403 7.56 20.32 12.05
CA ALA A 403 8.34 21.34 11.38
C ALA A 403 9.38 21.99 12.31
N TYR A 404 8.97 22.33 13.53
CA TYR A 404 9.84 22.94 14.53
C TYR A 404 10.95 21.99 15.00
N LEU A 405 10.60 20.74 15.32
CA LEU A 405 11.55 19.76 15.85
C LEU A 405 12.52 19.22 14.80
N LEU A 406 12.09 19.14 13.54
CA LEU A 406 12.91 18.66 12.41
C LEU A 406 13.54 19.79 11.60
N HIS A 407 13.32 21.05 11.97
CA HIS A 407 13.84 22.23 11.29
C HIS A 407 13.52 22.28 9.78
N SER A 408 12.34 21.78 9.38
CA SER A 408 11.88 21.80 7.99
C SER A 408 11.08 23.07 7.68
N ASP A 409 11.32 23.66 6.52
CA ASP A 409 10.53 24.75 5.94
C ASP A 409 9.59 24.29 4.81
N ARG A 410 9.66 23.01 4.41
CA ARG A 410 8.73 22.36 3.48
C ARG A 410 7.83 21.38 4.22
N LEU A 411 6.53 21.63 4.13
CA LEU A 411 5.50 20.87 4.81
C LEU A 411 4.43 20.44 3.80
N ALA A 412 3.93 19.21 3.93
CA ALA A 412 2.83 18.74 3.11
C ALA A 412 1.80 17.94 3.92
N PHE A 413 0.53 18.10 3.54
CA PHE A 413 -0.50 17.12 3.84
C PHE A 413 -0.78 16.31 2.59
N LEU A 414 -0.70 14.98 2.71
CA LEU A 414 -1.09 14.05 1.66
C LEU A 414 -2.56 13.72 1.86
N CYS A 415 -3.40 14.02 0.88
CA CYS A 415 -4.84 13.84 0.95
C CYS A 415 -5.37 13.23 -0.36
N PRO A 416 -6.41 12.39 -0.31
CA PRO A 416 -6.97 11.79 -1.52
C PRO A 416 -8.02 12.70 -2.21
N LEU A 417 -8.77 13.50 -1.44
CA LEU A 417 -10.02 14.14 -1.89
C LEU A 417 -10.09 15.64 -1.58
N LEU A 418 -8.95 16.33 -1.44
CA LEU A 418 -8.95 17.77 -1.15
C LEU A 418 -8.49 18.58 -2.36
N GLU A 419 -8.95 19.83 -2.46
CA GLU A 419 -8.36 20.75 -3.44
C GLU A 419 -6.91 21.04 -3.07
N SER A 420 -6.01 20.86 -4.04
CA SER A 420 -4.60 21.24 -3.92
C SER A 420 -4.46 22.72 -3.57
N LYS A 421 -3.71 23.01 -2.51
CA LYS A 421 -3.57 24.37 -1.95
C LYS A 421 -2.17 24.59 -1.41
N ARG A 422 -1.55 25.69 -1.84
CA ARG A 422 -0.27 26.17 -1.32
C ARG A 422 -0.46 27.35 -0.38
N ARG A 423 0.25 27.33 0.75
CA ARG A 423 0.17 28.36 1.80
C ARG A 423 1.56 28.69 2.31
N ARG A 424 1.80 29.97 2.58
CA ARG A 424 3.02 30.42 3.23
C ARG A 424 2.76 30.75 4.70
N VAL A 425 3.52 30.15 5.60
CA VAL A 425 3.46 30.43 7.04
C VAL A 425 4.12 31.78 7.30
N VAL A 426 3.35 32.75 7.76
CA VAL A 426 3.78 34.16 7.89
C VAL A 426 4.99 34.32 8.83
N GLN A 427 5.04 33.54 9.92
CA GLN A 427 6.04 33.70 10.97
C GLN A 427 7.41 33.09 10.62
N THR A 428 7.42 31.96 9.93
CA THR A 428 8.66 31.21 9.61
C THR A 428 9.06 31.34 8.15
N GLY A 429 8.14 31.75 7.28
CA GLY A 429 8.33 31.75 5.84
C GLY A 429 8.15 30.38 5.18
N ALA A 430 7.97 29.31 5.98
CA ALA A 430 7.78 27.94 5.53
C ALA A 430 6.60 27.80 4.57
N GLU A 431 6.68 26.85 3.67
CA GLU A 431 5.64 26.53 2.70
C GLU A 431 4.91 25.25 3.13
N LEU A 432 3.58 25.33 3.16
CA LEU A 432 2.68 24.20 3.40
C LEU A 432 1.85 23.95 2.15
N GLN A 433 1.90 22.74 1.63
CA GLN A 433 1.09 22.29 0.50
C GLN A 433 0.08 21.22 0.93
N ILE A 434 -1.14 21.27 0.39
CA ILE A 434 -2.06 20.13 0.39
C ILE A 434 -1.87 19.45 -0.95
N LEU A 435 -1.41 18.21 -0.92
CA LEU A 435 -1.13 17.38 -2.07
C LEU A 435 -2.29 16.42 -2.24
N SER A 436 -3.07 16.64 -3.30
CA SER A 436 -4.22 15.83 -3.64
C SER A 436 -4.52 16.01 -5.13
N PRO A 437 -4.92 14.95 -5.84
CA PRO A 437 -5.37 15.04 -7.21
C PRO A 437 -6.76 15.71 -7.29
N ASP A 438 -7.13 16.17 -8.49
CA ASP A 438 -8.46 16.73 -8.75
C ASP A 438 -9.56 15.64 -8.73
N GLU A 439 -9.24 14.48 -9.30
CA GLU A 439 -10.04 13.24 -9.22
C GLU A 439 -9.11 12.13 -8.73
N PHE A 440 -9.53 11.38 -7.72
CA PHE A 440 -8.66 10.38 -7.11
C PHE A 440 -8.52 9.15 -8.00
N SER A 441 -7.31 8.95 -8.50
CA SER A 441 -6.81 7.68 -9.02
C SER A 441 -5.39 7.47 -8.48
N LEU A 442 -4.86 6.25 -8.56
CA LEU A 442 -3.49 6.00 -8.12
C LEU A 442 -2.48 6.78 -8.95
N ASP A 443 -2.60 6.74 -10.28
CA ASP A 443 -1.70 7.47 -11.19
C ASP A 443 -1.74 8.99 -10.92
N ALA A 444 -2.94 9.57 -10.76
CA ALA A 444 -3.05 11.00 -10.49
C ALA A 444 -2.49 11.39 -9.13
N TYR A 445 -2.63 10.52 -8.12
CA TYR A 445 -2.01 10.73 -6.81
C TYR A 445 -0.49 10.61 -6.88
N ASP A 446 0.02 9.63 -7.63
CA ASP A 446 1.45 9.41 -7.87
C ASP A 446 2.08 10.63 -8.54
N ASP A 447 1.45 11.19 -9.56
CA ASP A 447 1.89 12.41 -10.26
C ASP A 447 1.98 13.61 -9.31
N VAL A 448 0.97 13.82 -8.45
CA VAL A 448 0.98 14.94 -7.49
C VAL A 448 2.11 14.79 -6.46
N VAL A 449 2.38 13.57 -6.00
CA VAL A 449 3.51 13.29 -5.09
C VAL A 449 4.84 13.45 -5.83
N HIS A 450 4.93 12.99 -7.07
CA HIS A 450 6.11 13.16 -7.93
C HIS A 450 6.48 14.63 -8.08
N GLU A 451 5.52 15.47 -8.49
CA GLU A 451 5.73 16.92 -8.65
C GLU A 451 6.24 17.58 -7.38
N TYR A 452 5.65 17.23 -6.22
CA TYR A 452 6.09 17.78 -4.94
C TYR A 452 7.51 17.36 -4.58
N ILE A 453 7.84 16.07 -4.71
CA ILE A 453 9.19 15.56 -4.42
C ILE A 453 10.20 16.24 -5.35
N HIS A 454 9.90 16.33 -6.65
CA HIS A 454 10.73 17.02 -7.62
C HIS A 454 10.94 18.49 -7.23
N GLU A 455 9.88 19.24 -6.91
CA GLU A 455 9.98 20.64 -6.49
C GLU A 455 10.86 20.82 -5.24
N VAL A 456 10.71 19.94 -4.24
CA VAL A 456 11.53 19.98 -3.01
C VAL A 456 13.00 19.76 -3.34
N LEU A 457 13.31 18.78 -4.20
CA LEU A 457 14.68 18.40 -4.54
C LEU A 457 15.36 19.39 -5.49
N VAL A 458 14.63 20.00 -6.41
CA VAL A 458 15.12 21.09 -7.27
C VAL A 458 15.64 22.27 -6.43
N GLY A 459 15.11 22.49 -5.21
CA GLY A 459 15.61 23.53 -4.32
C GLY A 459 17.09 23.39 -3.95
N ASP A 460 17.58 22.16 -3.80
CA ASP A 460 18.97 21.85 -3.45
C ASP A 460 19.80 21.37 -4.67
N ALA A 461 19.16 20.77 -5.68
CA ALA A 461 19.76 20.29 -6.92
C ALA A 461 19.00 20.80 -8.17
N PRO A 462 19.19 22.08 -8.58
CA PRO A 462 18.39 22.69 -9.65
C PRO A 462 18.58 22.04 -11.03
N GLU A 463 19.69 21.35 -11.27
CA GLU A 463 19.95 20.58 -12.48
C GLU A 463 18.86 19.54 -12.82
N LEU A 464 18.12 19.08 -11.82
CA LEU A 464 17.05 18.10 -11.98
C LEU A 464 15.97 18.60 -12.94
N GLU A 465 15.73 19.92 -13.02
CA GLU A 465 14.77 20.48 -13.99
C GLU A 465 15.15 20.15 -15.44
N ALA A 466 16.45 20.21 -15.76
CA ALA A 466 16.95 19.90 -17.09
C ALA A 466 16.93 18.38 -17.36
N PHE A 467 17.30 17.58 -16.36
CA PHE A 467 17.38 16.12 -16.51
C PHE A 467 16.00 15.48 -16.58
N ARG A 468 15.03 15.96 -15.80
CA ARG A 468 13.64 15.57 -15.91
C ARG A 468 13.10 15.83 -17.31
N ALA A 469 13.35 17.02 -17.85
CA ALA A 469 12.91 17.38 -19.20
C ALA A 469 13.52 16.47 -20.27
N VAL A 470 14.78 16.04 -20.11
CA VAL A 470 15.38 15.02 -21.00
C VAL A 470 14.72 13.66 -20.82
N ALA A 471 14.44 13.23 -19.60
CA ALA A 471 13.83 11.92 -19.32
C ALA A 471 12.38 11.80 -19.83
N GLU A 472 11.62 12.90 -19.77
CA GLU A 472 10.23 12.98 -20.28
C GLU A 472 10.17 13.20 -21.81
N HIS A 473 11.26 13.67 -22.40
CA HIS A 473 11.34 13.99 -23.83
C HIS A 473 12.64 13.43 -24.45
N GLU A 474 13.35 14.23 -25.24
CA GLU A 474 14.55 13.80 -25.96
C GLU A 474 15.67 14.83 -25.84
N LEU A 475 16.89 14.36 -25.54
CA LEU A 475 18.08 15.22 -25.57
C LEU A 475 18.37 15.68 -27.01
N CYS A 476 18.43 16.99 -27.22
CA CYS A 476 18.48 17.58 -28.56
C CYS A 476 19.86 18.14 -28.91
N LEU A 477 20.88 17.28 -28.99
CA LEU A 477 22.26 17.70 -29.30
C LEU A 477 23.04 16.63 -30.09
N ASP A 478 23.30 16.92 -31.37
CA ASP A 478 24.00 15.99 -32.28
C ASP A 478 25.34 15.48 -31.72
N GLY A 479 25.49 14.15 -31.70
CA GLY A 479 26.69 13.44 -31.23
C GLY A 479 26.84 13.36 -29.71
N VAL A 480 25.74 13.52 -28.97
CA VAL A 480 25.66 13.43 -27.49
C VAL A 480 24.47 12.55 -27.15
N ASP A 481 24.61 11.71 -26.12
CA ASP A 481 23.50 10.91 -25.61
C ASP A 481 23.22 11.22 -24.13
N GLU A 482 22.13 10.66 -23.60
CA GLU A 482 21.72 10.89 -22.22
C GLU A 482 22.81 10.52 -21.21
N SER A 483 23.67 9.53 -21.51
CA SER A 483 24.74 9.13 -20.61
C SER A 483 25.80 10.21 -20.45
N ASP A 484 25.91 11.18 -21.36
CA ASP A 484 26.81 12.32 -21.24
C ASP A 484 26.31 13.37 -20.22
N LEU A 485 25.08 13.30 -19.72
CA LEU A 485 24.52 14.29 -18.77
C LEU A 485 25.30 14.38 -17.45
N HIS A 486 26.07 13.36 -17.08
CA HIS A 486 27.03 13.44 -15.96
C HIS A 486 28.12 14.52 -16.17
N LEU A 487 28.30 15.00 -17.40
CA LEU A 487 29.20 16.09 -17.79
C LEU A 487 28.46 17.44 -17.96
N ALA A 488 27.17 17.53 -17.64
CA ALA A 488 26.33 18.71 -17.92
C ALA A 488 26.87 20.01 -17.33
N LYS A 489 27.52 19.96 -16.16
CA LYS A 489 28.17 21.13 -15.52
C LYS A 489 29.64 21.35 -15.93
N GLN A 490 30.22 20.48 -16.76
CA GLN A 490 31.64 20.57 -17.12
C GLN A 490 31.88 21.52 -18.29
N MET A 491 32.70 22.56 -18.08
CA MET A 491 33.07 23.55 -19.12
C MET A 491 33.98 23.00 -20.24
N SER A 492 34.39 21.73 -20.14
CA SER A 492 35.07 20.96 -21.19
C SER A 492 34.17 19.91 -21.83
N GLY A 493 32.93 19.78 -21.37
CA GLY A 493 31.96 18.80 -21.83
C GLY A 493 31.21 19.21 -23.11
N PRO A 494 30.30 18.34 -23.58
CA PRO A 494 29.60 18.55 -24.85
C PRO A 494 28.54 19.66 -24.79
N PHE A 495 28.02 19.97 -23.61
CA PHE A 495 26.98 20.98 -23.35
C PHE A 495 27.49 22.43 -23.34
N THR A 496 28.75 22.65 -23.73
CA THR A 496 29.32 24.00 -23.82
C THR A 496 28.94 24.65 -25.14
N PHE A 497 28.66 25.94 -25.10
CA PHE A 497 28.33 26.74 -26.30
C PHE A 497 29.40 27.79 -26.60
N LYS A 498 30.68 27.50 -26.31
CA LYS A 498 31.82 28.41 -26.63
C LYS A 498 31.92 28.71 -28.13
N ASP A 499 31.55 27.75 -28.98
CA ASP A 499 31.28 28.00 -30.39
C ASP A 499 29.76 27.94 -30.60
N ILE A 500 29.10 29.09 -30.40
CA ILE A 500 27.65 29.24 -30.48
C ILE A 500 27.10 28.77 -31.84
N LYS A 501 27.87 28.96 -32.92
CA LYS A 501 27.44 28.60 -34.29
C LYS A 501 27.48 27.11 -34.54
N ASP A 502 28.45 26.42 -33.97
CA ASP A 502 28.51 24.96 -34.01
C ASP A 502 27.44 24.36 -33.12
N PHE A 503 27.30 24.87 -31.89
CA PHE A 503 26.27 24.43 -30.94
C PHE A 503 24.86 24.55 -31.51
N SER A 504 24.47 25.72 -32.01
CA SER A 504 23.12 25.94 -32.58
C SER A 504 22.84 25.04 -33.79
N LEU A 505 23.86 24.73 -34.60
CA LEU A 505 23.74 23.82 -35.73
C LEU A 505 23.55 22.36 -35.27
N ARG A 506 24.27 21.93 -34.23
CA ARG A 506 24.16 20.58 -33.66
C ARG A 506 22.79 20.34 -33.03
N VAL A 507 22.24 21.35 -32.33
CA VAL A 507 20.87 21.31 -31.79
C VAL A 507 19.85 21.17 -32.91
N LEU A 508 19.91 22.06 -33.92
CA LEU A 508 18.98 22.02 -35.04
C LEU A 508 19.06 20.71 -35.83
N LYS A 509 20.27 20.17 -36.00
CA LYS A 509 20.50 18.89 -36.67
C LYS A 509 19.84 17.74 -35.89
N SER A 510 20.04 17.66 -34.59
CA SER A 510 19.37 16.67 -33.73
C SER A 510 17.85 16.77 -33.87
N ALA A 511 17.29 17.97 -33.72
CA ALA A 511 15.85 18.20 -33.80
C ALA A 511 15.26 17.77 -35.15
N ALA A 512 15.85 18.22 -36.26
CA ALA A 512 15.28 18.05 -37.59
C ALA A 512 15.65 16.73 -38.29
N ASP A 513 16.82 16.17 -38.00
CA ASP A 513 17.31 14.97 -38.69
C ASP A 513 17.06 13.70 -37.85
N GLU A 514 16.89 13.79 -36.52
CA GLU A 514 16.78 12.64 -35.62
C GLU A 514 15.41 12.52 -34.91
N HIS A 515 14.87 13.61 -34.37
CA HIS A 515 13.68 13.54 -33.49
C HIS A 515 12.34 13.95 -34.14
N SER A 516 12.36 14.91 -35.06
CA SER A 516 11.13 15.43 -35.69
C SER A 516 10.45 14.39 -36.57
N TYR A 517 9.11 14.36 -36.51
CA TYR A 517 8.28 13.55 -37.41
C TYR A 517 7.72 14.36 -38.58
N ASP A 518 7.56 15.67 -38.40
CA ASP A 518 7.03 16.58 -39.41
C ASP A 518 8.10 17.05 -40.40
N VAL A 519 9.36 17.02 -39.98
CA VAL A 519 10.53 17.49 -40.73
C VAL A 519 11.45 16.30 -40.94
N ARG A 520 11.76 15.96 -42.21
CA ARG A 520 12.64 14.81 -42.50
C ARG A 520 14.12 15.15 -42.50
N ASN A 521 14.43 16.43 -42.67
CA ASN A 521 15.76 16.99 -42.58
C ASN A 521 15.68 18.51 -42.44
N ARG A 522 16.75 19.15 -41.97
CA ARG A 522 16.84 20.61 -41.81
C ARG A 522 16.47 21.47 -43.04
N TYR A 523 16.54 20.93 -44.26
CA TYR A 523 16.17 21.68 -45.49
C TYR A 523 14.66 21.79 -45.67
N ASP A 524 13.87 21.00 -44.93
CA ASP A 524 12.41 21.06 -44.93
C ASP A 524 11.88 22.17 -44.01
N LEU A 525 12.74 22.77 -43.18
CA LEU A 525 12.40 23.89 -42.28
C LEU A 525 12.34 25.24 -43.01
N GLU A 526 11.53 26.18 -42.49
CA GLU A 526 11.48 27.55 -43.02
C GLU A 526 12.88 28.20 -42.95
N GLN A 527 13.33 28.75 -44.09
CA GLN A 527 14.70 29.29 -44.25
C GLN A 527 15.81 28.29 -43.89
N GLU A 528 15.61 26.99 -44.13
CA GLU A 528 16.56 25.92 -43.75
C GLU A 528 16.84 25.90 -42.23
N GLY A 529 15.88 26.34 -41.42
CA GLY A 529 15.99 26.41 -39.95
C GLY A 529 16.86 27.56 -39.43
N ASN A 530 17.26 28.50 -40.31
CA ASN A 530 18.08 29.65 -39.90
C ASN A 530 17.40 30.51 -38.82
N TRP A 531 16.07 30.64 -38.86
CA TRP A 531 15.35 31.40 -37.84
C TRP A 531 15.49 30.79 -36.44
N THR A 532 15.20 29.50 -36.28
CA THR A 532 15.34 28.77 -35.00
C THR A 532 16.78 28.79 -34.51
N ARG A 533 17.73 28.63 -35.45
CA ARG A 533 19.16 28.76 -35.17
C ARG A 533 19.51 30.14 -34.62
N GLU A 534 19.09 31.22 -35.28
CA GLU A 534 19.32 32.60 -34.81
C GLU A 534 18.72 32.84 -33.42
N GLN A 535 17.55 32.25 -33.10
CA GLN A 535 16.97 32.33 -31.76
C GLN A 535 17.86 31.63 -30.71
N ILE A 536 18.34 30.41 -31.00
CA ILE A 536 19.27 29.69 -30.10
C ILE A 536 20.54 30.52 -29.90
N GLU A 537 21.13 31.02 -30.99
CA GLU A 537 22.35 31.85 -30.92
C GLU A 537 22.13 33.12 -30.08
N LEU A 538 20.96 33.77 -30.21
CA LEU A 538 20.61 34.95 -29.42
C LEU A 538 20.51 34.61 -27.92
N LYS A 539 19.83 33.52 -27.56
CA LYS A 539 19.70 33.08 -26.16
C LYS A 539 21.02 32.65 -25.53
N CYS A 540 21.93 32.04 -26.30
CA CYS A 540 23.27 31.72 -25.84
C CYS A 540 24.14 32.97 -25.65
N ASN A 541 24.04 33.98 -26.52
CA ASN A 541 24.84 35.22 -26.44
C ASN A 541 24.53 36.07 -25.21
N ASP A 542 23.32 35.96 -24.65
CA ASP A 542 22.92 36.67 -23.44
C ASP A 542 23.60 36.12 -22.17
N ARG A 543 24.35 35.00 -22.28
CA ARG A 543 24.95 34.27 -21.16
C ARG A 543 26.46 34.14 -21.30
N TYR A 544 27.15 33.99 -20.16
CA TYR A 544 28.60 33.89 -20.14
C TYR A 544 29.07 32.45 -20.40
N GLU A 545 29.49 32.18 -21.64
CA GLU A 545 29.94 30.88 -22.17
C GLU A 545 31.09 30.19 -21.41
N HIS A 546 31.72 30.84 -20.42
CA HIS A 546 32.77 30.27 -19.59
C HIS A 546 32.29 29.88 -18.18
N ALA A 547 31.04 30.16 -17.82
CA ALA A 547 30.44 29.80 -16.54
C ALA A 547 29.04 29.15 -16.68
N THR A 548 28.59 28.93 -17.91
CA THR A 548 27.25 28.39 -18.22
C THR A 548 27.35 27.32 -19.29
N THR A 549 26.63 26.22 -19.10
CA THR A 549 26.39 25.18 -20.10
C THR A 549 24.90 25.15 -20.46
N CYS A 550 24.55 24.50 -21.56
CA CYS A 550 23.18 24.43 -22.05
C CYS A 550 22.82 22.98 -22.39
N VAL A 551 21.73 22.49 -21.80
CA VAL A 551 21.09 21.21 -22.12
C VAL A 551 19.85 21.51 -22.98
N PRO A 552 19.93 21.29 -24.30
CA PRO A 552 18.81 21.46 -25.21
C PRO A 552 17.90 20.22 -25.18
N VAL A 553 16.59 20.42 -25.12
CA VAL A 553 15.57 19.37 -25.07
C VAL A 553 14.60 19.55 -26.22
N PHE A 554 14.33 18.47 -26.94
CA PHE A 554 13.32 18.43 -28.00
C PHE A 554 12.02 17.91 -27.41
N CYS A 555 10.99 18.73 -27.45
CA CYS A 555 9.68 18.43 -26.87
C CYS A 555 8.66 18.21 -27.98
N ARG A 556 7.73 17.30 -27.73
CA ARG A 556 6.60 17.04 -28.63
C ARG A 556 5.35 16.64 -27.85
N GLU A 557 4.32 17.46 -27.95
CA GLU A 557 3.00 17.21 -27.36
C GLU A 557 1.91 17.64 -28.33
N ASP A 558 0.82 16.87 -28.41
CA ASP A 558 -0.36 17.15 -29.25
C ASP A 558 -0.05 17.48 -30.73
N GLY A 559 1.09 16.99 -31.23
CA GLY A 559 1.56 17.25 -32.60
C GLY A 559 2.24 18.61 -32.80
N GLU A 560 2.51 19.37 -31.73
CA GLU A 560 3.44 20.51 -31.78
C GLU A 560 4.86 20.05 -31.41
N GLU A 561 5.87 20.55 -32.13
CA GLU A 561 7.29 20.25 -31.91
C GLU A 561 8.07 21.55 -31.61
N TRP A 562 8.84 21.56 -30.51
CA TRP A 562 9.64 22.71 -30.11
C TRP A 562 10.93 22.30 -29.38
N ILE A 563 11.80 23.28 -29.17
CA ILE A 563 13.05 23.11 -28.44
C ILE A 563 13.03 24.01 -27.20
N ASP A 564 13.34 23.43 -26.06
CA ASP A 564 13.60 24.14 -24.81
C ASP A 564 15.10 24.10 -24.50
N LEU A 565 15.66 25.22 -24.04
CA LEU A 565 17.07 25.35 -23.68
C LEU A 565 17.19 25.53 -22.17
N TYR A 566 17.83 24.59 -21.49
CA TYR A 566 18.09 24.65 -20.06
C TYR A 566 19.52 25.08 -19.81
N PHE A 567 19.72 26.28 -19.25
CA PHE A 567 21.03 26.84 -18.97
C PHE A 567 21.44 26.56 -17.51
N LEU A 568 22.50 25.78 -17.33
CA LEU A 568 23.08 25.46 -16.03
C LEU A 568 24.19 26.45 -15.72
N ASN A 569 24.00 27.32 -14.74
CA ASN A 569 25.02 28.30 -14.35
C ASN A 569 25.92 27.80 -13.21
N GLY A 570 27.15 28.30 -13.14
CA GLY A 570 28.09 27.95 -12.07
C GLY A 570 27.68 28.42 -10.66
N SER A 571 26.64 29.26 -10.54
CA SER A 571 26.02 29.64 -9.27
C SER A 571 24.98 28.64 -8.77
N GLY A 572 24.66 27.61 -9.57
CA GLY A 572 23.75 26.53 -9.20
C GLY A 572 22.31 26.73 -9.64
N GLU A 573 21.94 27.80 -10.34
CA GLU A 573 20.57 28.00 -10.84
C GLU A 573 20.43 27.43 -12.27
N VAL A 574 19.21 27.02 -12.61
CA VAL A 574 18.80 26.61 -13.95
C VAL A 574 17.84 27.63 -14.54
N GLU A 575 18.10 28.06 -15.77
CA GLU A 575 17.20 28.94 -16.51
C GLU A 575 16.68 28.22 -17.75
N LYS A 576 15.35 28.12 -17.88
CA LYS A 576 14.68 27.59 -19.08
C LYS A 576 14.36 28.71 -20.07
N GLU A 577 14.71 28.52 -21.34
CA GLU A 577 14.35 29.40 -22.46
C GLU A 577 13.62 28.60 -23.55
N GLY A 578 12.45 29.08 -23.97
CA GLY A 578 11.59 28.41 -24.93
C GLY A 578 10.10 28.74 -24.65
N PRO A 579 9.16 28.11 -25.37
CA PRO A 579 9.38 27.12 -26.42
C PRO A 579 9.89 27.76 -27.72
N LEU A 580 10.97 27.22 -28.29
CA LEU A 580 11.47 27.61 -29.62
C LEU A 580 10.84 26.70 -30.68
N LYS A 581 9.83 27.20 -31.38
CA LYS A 581 9.12 26.41 -32.39
C LYS A 581 10.06 25.91 -33.49
N LEU A 582 9.85 24.66 -33.90
CA LEU A 582 10.54 24.08 -35.04
C LEU A 582 9.88 24.48 -36.37
N LEU A 583 8.54 24.58 -36.39
CA LEU A 583 7.70 24.97 -37.54
C LEU A 583 6.68 26.06 -37.19
#